data_AF-A0A534QCT4-F1
#
_entry.id   AF-A0A534QCT4-F1
#
_cell.length_a   1.000
_cell.length_b   1.000
_cell.length_c   1.000
_cell.angle_alpha   90.00
_cell.angle_beta   90.00
_cell.angle_gamma   90.00
#
_symmetry.space_group_name_H-M   'P 1'
#
loop_
_entity.id
_entity.type
_entity.pdbx_description
1 polymer ?
#
loop_
_entity_poly.entity_id
_entity_poly.type
_entity_poly.pdbx_seq_one_letter_code
_entity_poly.pdbx_strand_id
1 'polypeptide(L)'
;MWNTCQRAQRAPYDVGWTCAGSSRQRSGSWHRSSPGGIPVKAEALAPELDPVEWSRKDFTDRVRIGTQAYVAGGIGYPLAAYLFHAVKLSLFVLGWVFFCRFSPGLGGFSDVTTWIFHGTAFQKAFLWASLVEVTGFGCMSGPLGLRIWPPFTAGLHFLRPGTIKLAAFPGVPVLGGRTRTLLDVTLYAALLGSLLRALVQPEVAPMHLVPIVVLLPLCGLGDRTIFLAARVEHHFAMIVCFLFAGNWIAACKWVQLAIWFWAGVSKLTVAFAYVVPIMTANNPLLKSQALRRRLFVSYPDDLRPSLLAKTMAHAGGFLEFAAPLTLLFVTRDGPLLYLGMFWVLALHGFILSNLPIAAV
;
A
#
# COMPACT_ATOMS: atom_id res chain seq x y z
N MET A 1 -37.53 39.07 14.72
CA MET A 1 -37.92 39.07 16.15
C MET A 1 -38.61 37.74 16.43
N TRP A 2 -38.07 36.95 17.36
CA TRP A 2 -38.55 35.67 17.95
C TRP A 2 -39.23 34.60 17.06
N ASN A 3 -38.58 33.42 17.06
CA ASN A 3 -39.10 32.04 16.98
C ASN A 3 -39.86 31.50 15.75
N THR A 4 -39.34 30.37 15.24
CA THR A 4 -39.98 29.05 14.97
C THR A 4 -39.62 28.37 13.63
N CYS A 5 -39.41 27.06 13.76
CA CYS A 5 -39.37 25.93 12.81
C CYS A 5 -39.48 26.18 11.29
N GLN A 6 -38.71 25.40 10.51
CA GLN A 6 -39.22 24.19 9.82
C GLN A 6 -38.16 23.55 8.93
N ARG A 7 -38.21 22.20 8.87
CA ARG A 7 -37.46 21.34 7.97
C ARG A 7 -38.16 21.36 6.61
N ALA A 8 -37.49 21.79 5.54
CA ALA A 8 -37.97 21.63 4.16
C ALA A 8 -36.87 21.01 3.29
N GLN A 9 -37.25 19.95 2.59
CA GLN A 9 -36.47 19.19 1.63
C GLN A 9 -36.23 20.02 0.35
N ARG A 10 -34.99 20.06 -0.17
CA ARG A 10 -34.59 19.79 -1.58
C ARG A 10 -33.09 20.07 -1.79
N ALA A 11 -32.54 19.39 -2.79
CA ALA A 11 -31.13 19.08 -3.01
C ALA A 11 -30.43 20.11 -3.95
N PRO A 12 -29.21 19.87 -4.49
CA PRO A 12 -27.94 20.40 -3.95
C PRO A 12 -27.12 21.22 -4.98
N TYR A 13 -26.07 21.87 -4.49
CA TYR A 13 -24.97 22.52 -5.25
C TYR A 13 -25.24 23.93 -5.80
N ASP A 14 -25.16 24.93 -4.93
CA ASP A 14 -24.59 26.24 -5.29
C ASP A 14 -24.16 26.95 -4.00
N VAL A 15 -22.85 27.03 -3.77
CA VAL A 15 -22.28 27.96 -2.79
C VAL A 15 -21.14 28.70 -3.47
N GLY A 16 -21.52 29.75 -4.20
CA GLY A 16 -20.60 30.81 -4.61
C GLY A 16 -20.11 31.55 -3.37
N TRP A 17 -18.79 31.66 -3.21
CA TRP A 17 -18.19 32.51 -2.20
C TRP A 17 -18.01 33.92 -2.77
N THR A 18 -18.91 34.83 -2.44
CA THR A 18 -18.68 36.27 -2.61
C THR A 18 -18.02 36.82 -1.36
N CYS A 19 -16.74 37.20 -1.46
CA CYS A 19 -16.11 38.08 -0.46
C CYS A 19 -15.97 39.48 -1.07
N ALA A 20 -16.80 40.41 -0.57
CA ALA A 20 -16.66 41.84 -0.82
C ALA A 20 -15.39 42.37 -0.13
N GLY A 21 -14.67 43.25 -0.81
CA GLY A 21 -13.31 43.65 -0.48
C GLY A 21 -13.16 44.71 0.63
N SER A 22 -11.93 44.84 1.10
CA SER A 22 -11.37 46.11 1.55
C SER A 22 -9.91 46.18 1.15
N SER A 23 -9.58 47.17 0.33
CA SER A 23 -8.24 47.51 -0.13
C SER A 23 -7.39 48.06 1.02
N ARG A 24 -6.22 47.45 1.25
CA ARG A 24 -5.06 48.10 1.88
C ARG A 24 -3.79 47.40 1.40
N GLN A 25 -3.22 47.92 0.32
CA GLN A 25 -1.83 47.64 -0.05
C GLN A 25 -0.92 48.13 1.08
N ARG A 26 -0.24 47.19 1.75
CA ARG A 26 0.99 47.48 2.49
C ARG A 26 2.13 46.80 1.76
N SER A 27 2.94 47.62 1.09
CA SER A 27 4.27 47.26 0.61
C SER A 27 5.15 46.88 1.81
N GLY A 28 5.50 45.61 1.93
CA GLY A 28 6.43 45.10 2.93
C GLY A 28 7.33 44.05 2.28
N SER A 29 8.56 44.44 1.97
CA SER A 29 9.62 43.56 1.51
C SER A 29 9.95 42.52 2.59
N TRP A 30 9.61 41.26 2.35
CA TRP A 30 10.04 40.17 3.22
C TRP A 30 11.39 39.62 2.75
N HIS A 31 12.47 40.33 3.06
CA HIS A 31 13.77 39.67 3.23
C HIS A 31 13.79 39.05 4.62
N ARG A 32 13.68 37.72 4.68
CA ARG A 32 14.03 36.96 5.88
C ARG A 32 15.06 35.89 5.47
N SER A 33 16.32 36.26 5.64
CA SER A 33 17.47 35.36 5.61
C SER A 33 17.39 34.43 6.82
N SER A 34 17.23 33.12 6.58
CA SER A 34 17.46 32.09 7.58
C SER A 34 18.88 31.55 7.40
N PRO A 35 19.78 31.65 8.40
CA PRO A 35 21.10 31.05 8.33
C PRO A 35 21.03 29.58 8.77
N GLY A 36 21.60 28.67 7.96
CA GLY A 36 21.88 27.28 8.38
C GLY A 36 21.05 26.15 7.77
N GLY A 37 20.37 26.36 6.64
CA GLY A 37 19.78 25.27 5.87
C GLY A 37 20.81 24.65 4.92
N ILE A 38 21.04 23.34 5.01
CA ILE A 38 21.76 22.57 3.99
C ILE A 38 21.11 22.89 2.62
N PRO A 39 21.85 23.37 1.62
CA PRO A 39 21.27 23.65 0.32
C PRO A 39 20.95 22.31 -0.33
N VAL A 40 19.69 21.87 -0.22
CA VAL A 40 19.17 20.84 -1.10
C VAL A 40 19.03 21.52 -2.45
N LYS A 41 20.06 21.39 -3.29
CA LYS A 41 19.99 21.68 -4.71
C LYS A 41 18.83 20.85 -5.29
N ALA A 42 17.66 21.46 -5.41
CA ALA A 42 16.55 20.95 -6.20
C ALA A 42 16.89 21.11 -7.69
N GLU A 43 18.01 20.54 -8.11
CA GLU A 43 18.46 20.62 -9.49
C GLU A 43 17.82 19.51 -10.31
N ALA A 44 17.06 19.95 -11.33
CA ALA A 44 16.73 19.27 -12.58
C ALA A 44 15.37 18.57 -12.76
N LEU A 45 14.32 18.85 -11.97
CA LEU A 45 13.02 18.16 -12.18
C LEU A 45 11.73 18.99 -12.11
N ALA A 46 11.73 20.20 -11.57
CA ALA A 46 10.58 21.10 -11.71
C ALA A 46 10.83 22.01 -12.91
N PRO A 47 9.88 22.19 -13.86
CA PRO A 47 9.96 23.35 -14.73
C PRO A 47 10.03 24.58 -13.83
N GLU A 48 11.01 25.47 -14.06
CA GLU A 48 11.06 26.79 -13.42
C GLU A 48 9.82 27.56 -13.87
N LEU A 49 8.70 27.29 -13.21
CA LEU A 49 7.44 27.95 -13.44
C LEU A 49 7.43 29.20 -12.58
N ASP A 50 7.37 30.36 -13.21
CA ASP A 50 7.11 31.61 -12.52
C ASP A 50 5.79 31.48 -11.71
N PRO A 51 5.81 31.70 -10.38
CA PRO A 51 4.61 31.68 -9.56
C PRO A 51 3.50 32.59 -10.07
N VAL A 52 3.85 33.72 -10.69
CA VAL A 52 2.88 34.66 -11.26
C VAL A 52 2.20 34.05 -12.47
N GLU A 53 2.93 33.44 -13.39
CA GLU A 53 2.36 32.72 -14.53
C GLU A 53 1.52 31.52 -14.09
N TRP A 54 2.00 30.74 -13.13
CA TRP A 54 1.29 29.58 -12.61
C TRP A 54 -0.07 29.93 -12.02
N SER A 55 -0.14 31.05 -11.28
CA SER A 55 -1.39 31.53 -10.66
C SER A 55 -2.47 31.85 -11.69
N ARG A 56 -2.08 32.21 -12.92
CA ARG A 56 -2.98 32.57 -14.03
C ARG A 56 -3.48 31.37 -14.84
N LYS A 57 -2.84 30.21 -14.72
CA LYS A 57 -3.23 29.00 -15.46
C LYS A 57 -4.51 28.40 -14.89
N ASP A 58 -5.35 27.85 -15.77
CA ASP A 58 -6.55 27.12 -15.38
C ASP A 58 -6.21 25.72 -14.84
N PHE A 59 -7.23 24.98 -14.38
CA PHE A 59 -7.03 23.63 -13.86
C PHE A 59 -6.45 22.67 -14.91
N THR A 60 -6.94 22.74 -16.15
CA THR A 60 -6.55 21.85 -17.25
C THR A 60 -5.08 22.01 -17.61
N ASP A 61 -4.61 23.26 -17.71
CA ASP A 61 -3.23 23.62 -17.97
C ASP A 61 -2.31 23.14 -16.84
N ARG A 62 -2.74 23.33 -15.59
CA ARG A 62 -1.98 22.86 -14.43
C ARG A 62 -1.85 21.34 -14.43
N VAL A 63 -2.92 20.61 -14.72
CA VAL A 63 -2.90 19.15 -14.83
C VAL A 63 -2.02 18.71 -16.01
N ARG A 64 -2.12 19.36 -17.17
CA ARG A 64 -1.30 19.04 -18.35
C ARG A 64 0.19 19.21 -18.05
N ILE A 65 0.58 20.39 -17.55
CA ILE A 65 1.98 20.71 -17.22
C ILE A 65 2.49 19.79 -16.12
N GLY A 66 1.71 19.61 -15.05
CA GLY A 66 2.06 18.74 -13.93
C GLY A 66 2.24 17.29 -14.37
N THR A 67 1.34 16.78 -15.23
CA THR A 67 1.45 15.43 -15.78
C THR A 67 2.71 15.33 -16.64
N GLN A 68 2.92 16.21 -17.62
CA GLN A 68 4.10 16.18 -18.50
C GLN A 68 5.41 16.19 -17.69
N ALA A 69 5.52 17.10 -16.71
CA ALA A 69 6.67 17.17 -15.82
C ALA A 69 6.85 15.88 -15.01
N TYR A 70 5.75 15.34 -14.46
CA TYR A 70 5.76 14.07 -13.74
C TYR A 70 6.23 12.91 -14.62
N VAL A 71 5.75 12.78 -15.86
CA VAL A 71 6.10 11.62 -16.68
C VAL A 71 7.54 11.66 -17.17
N ALA A 72 8.06 12.85 -17.48
CA ALA A 72 9.47 13.01 -17.83
C ALA A 72 10.36 12.84 -16.60
N GLY A 73 9.92 13.39 -15.46
CA GLY A 73 10.74 13.59 -14.28
C GLY A 73 10.66 12.50 -13.20
N GLY A 74 9.56 11.74 -13.18
CA GLY A 74 9.16 10.94 -12.03
C GLY A 74 8.67 11.81 -10.87
N ILE A 75 8.30 11.20 -9.75
CA ILE A 75 7.73 11.95 -8.60
C ILE A 75 8.76 12.85 -7.92
N GLY A 76 10.06 12.60 -8.13
CA GLY A 76 11.11 13.47 -7.60
C GLY A 76 11.21 13.46 -6.08
N TYR A 77 10.77 12.39 -5.41
CA TYR A 77 10.94 12.27 -3.97
C TYR A 77 12.43 12.32 -3.57
N PRO A 78 12.76 12.94 -2.42
CA PRO A 78 14.13 13.00 -1.94
C PRO A 78 14.61 11.61 -1.55
N LEU A 79 15.93 11.39 -1.60
CA LEU A 79 16.55 10.11 -1.22
C LEU A 79 16.08 9.60 0.15
N ALA A 80 15.85 10.51 1.10
CA ALA A 80 15.34 10.19 2.43
C ALA A 80 14.00 9.42 2.41
N ALA A 81 13.11 9.70 1.46
CA ALA A 81 11.84 8.98 1.32
C ALA A 81 12.06 7.51 0.94
N TYR A 82 13.03 7.24 0.05
CA TYR A 82 13.38 5.88 -0.35
C TYR A 82 14.14 5.15 0.77
N LEU A 83 15.08 5.82 1.43
CA LEU A 83 15.80 5.27 2.59
C LEU A 83 14.84 4.89 3.73
N PHE A 84 13.82 5.72 4.00
CA PHE A 84 12.77 5.39 4.97
C PHE A 84 12.11 4.05 4.65
N HIS A 85 11.76 3.78 3.40
CA HIS A 85 11.11 2.53 3.00
C HIS A 85 12.08 1.35 3.00
N ALA A 86 13.34 1.56 2.61
CA ALA A 86 14.36 0.53 2.71
C ALA A 86 14.56 0.09 4.17
N VAL A 87 14.69 1.05 5.11
CA VAL A 87 14.77 0.76 6.55
C VAL A 87 13.50 0.04 7.02
N LYS A 88 12.31 0.48 6.59
CA LYS A 88 11.05 -0.17 6.95
C LYS A 88 10.99 -1.63 6.51
N LEU A 89 11.41 -1.93 5.27
CA LEU A 89 11.48 -3.31 4.76
C LEU A 89 12.51 -4.14 5.54
N SER A 90 13.67 -3.58 5.87
CA SER A 90 14.63 -4.25 6.74
C SER A 90 14.03 -4.56 8.11
N LEU A 91 13.35 -3.61 8.75
CA LEU A 91 12.67 -3.81 10.02
C LEU A 91 11.53 -4.84 9.93
N PHE A 92 10.85 -4.92 8.80
CA PHE A 92 9.85 -5.97 8.55
C PHE A 92 10.48 -7.36 8.57
N VAL A 93 11.60 -7.56 7.86
CA VAL A 93 12.32 -8.84 7.87
C VAL A 93 12.91 -9.14 9.25
N LEU A 94 13.54 -8.16 9.89
CA LEU A 94 14.12 -8.30 11.22
C LEU A 94 13.06 -8.59 12.29
N GLY A 95 11.87 -8.00 12.19
CA GLY A 95 10.75 -8.27 13.07
C GLY A 95 10.27 -9.73 12.97
N TRP A 96 10.20 -10.26 11.75
CA TRP A 96 9.89 -11.68 11.55
C TRP A 96 10.97 -12.59 12.15
N VAL A 97 12.25 -12.34 11.86
CA VAL A 97 13.37 -13.09 12.47
C VAL A 97 13.32 -13.02 14.00
N PHE A 98 13.03 -11.84 14.55
CA PHE A 98 12.86 -11.63 15.98
C PHE A 98 11.74 -12.51 16.56
N PHE A 99 10.59 -12.66 15.88
CA PHE A 99 9.51 -13.52 16.39
C PHE A 99 9.83 -15.02 16.23
N CYS A 100 10.61 -15.40 15.22
CA CYS A 100 11.09 -16.78 15.08
C CYS A 100 11.97 -17.22 16.25
N ARG A 101 12.72 -16.32 16.89
CA ARG A 101 13.57 -16.63 18.06
C ARG A 101 12.82 -17.22 19.26
N PHE A 102 11.51 -16.99 19.35
CA PHE A 102 10.69 -17.52 20.45
C PHE A 102 10.31 -18.99 20.25
N SER A 103 10.60 -19.58 19.09
CA SER A 103 10.40 -21.00 18.82
C SER A 103 11.71 -21.75 19.07
N PRO A 104 11.79 -22.59 20.12
CA PRO A 104 12.94 -23.44 20.36
C PRO A 104 13.21 -24.33 19.13
N GLY A 105 14.47 -24.43 18.73
CA GLY A 105 14.89 -25.23 17.56
C GLY A 105 14.92 -24.47 16.22
N LEU A 106 14.33 -23.27 16.13
CA LEU A 106 14.65 -22.35 15.02
C LEU A 106 15.99 -21.67 15.35
N GLY A 107 17.00 -21.89 14.50
CA GLY A 107 18.34 -21.32 14.68
C GLY A 107 18.40 -19.79 14.66
N GLY A 108 19.59 -19.23 14.85
CA GLY A 108 19.82 -17.78 14.84
C GLY A 108 19.96 -17.19 13.43
N PHE A 109 20.49 -15.96 13.35
CA PHE A 109 20.85 -15.33 12.07
C PHE A 109 21.88 -16.13 11.25
N SER A 110 22.71 -16.93 11.91
CA SER A 110 23.70 -17.81 11.29
C SER A 110 23.08 -18.91 10.43
N ASP A 111 21.89 -19.39 10.79
CA ASP A 111 21.30 -20.62 10.23
C ASP A 111 20.06 -20.32 9.39
N VAL A 112 19.88 -19.06 8.95
CA VAL A 112 18.69 -18.57 8.23
C VAL A 112 18.32 -19.44 7.03
N THR A 113 19.31 -19.95 6.30
CA THR A 113 19.08 -20.79 5.10
C THR A 113 18.40 -22.12 5.41
N THR A 114 18.43 -22.57 6.67
CA THR A 114 17.78 -23.82 7.10
C THR A 114 16.42 -23.56 7.73
N TRP A 115 16.34 -22.64 8.69
CA TRP A 115 15.10 -22.45 9.45
C TRP A 115 14.04 -21.65 8.71
N ILE A 116 14.40 -20.87 7.68
CA ILE A 116 13.44 -20.11 6.84
C ILE A 116 12.36 -21.00 6.20
N PHE A 117 12.68 -22.26 5.92
CA PHE A 117 11.77 -23.22 5.32
C PHE A 117 10.94 -24.00 6.34
N HIS A 118 11.13 -23.77 7.64
CA HIS A 118 10.39 -24.45 8.69
C HIS A 118 8.94 -23.95 8.74
N GLY A 119 7.99 -24.86 8.97
CA GLY A 119 6.56 -24.53 8.95
C GLY A 119 6.17 -23.46 9.97
N THR A 120 6.74 -23.51 11.19
CA THR A 120 6.52 -22.49 12.22
C THR A 120 7.01 -21.10 11.80
N ALA A 121 8.16 -21.02 11.10
CA ALA A 121 8.69 -19.76 10.59
C ALA A 121 7.75 -19.17 9.53
N PHE A 122 7.21 -20.02 8.65
CA PHE A 122 6.19 -19.65 7.67
C PHE A 122 4.91 -19.12 8.33
N GLN A 123 4.36 -19.83 9.31
CA GLN A 123 3.16 -19.38 10.03
C GLN A 123 3.37 -18.03 10.73
N LYS A 124 4.53 -17.87 11.39
CA LYS A 124 4.91 -16.60 12.04
C LYS A 124 5.10 -15.46 11.04
N ALA A 125 5.57 -15.73 9.82
CA ALA A 125 5.67 -14.72 8.76
C ALA A 125 4.30 -14.10 8.44
N PHE A 126 3.26 -14.92 8.28
CA PHE A 126 1.91 -14.44 7.96
C PHE A 126 1.21 -13.78 9.15
N LEU A 127 1.43 -14.28 10.38
CA LEU A 127 0.96 -13.60 11.59
C LEU A 127 1.60 -12.21 11.75
N TRP A 128 2.91 -12.13 11.53
CA TRP A 128 3.66 -10.88 11.60
C TRP A 128 3.23 -9.90 10.51
N ALA A 129 3.09 -10.37 9.28
CA ALA A 129 2.63 -9.56 8.17
C ALA A 129 1.20 -9.02 8.41
N SER A 130 0.29 -9.84 8.92
CA SER A 130 -1.05 -9.37 9.31
C SER A 130 -1.00 -8.28 10.37
N LEU A 131 -0.14 -8.43 11.39
CA LEU A 131 0.06 -7.43 12.44
C LEU A 131 0.61 -6.11 11.87
N VAL A 132 1.64 -6.16 11.03
CA VAL A 132 2.28 -4.99 10.39
C VAL A 132 1.28 -4.23 9.51
N GLU A 133 0.49 -4.96 8.73
CA GLU A 133 -0.50 -4.37 7.83
C GLU A 133 -1.64 -3.70 8.61
N VAL A 134 -2.25 -4.41 9.57
CA VAL A 134 -3.41 -3.89 10.30
C VAL A 134 -3.05 -2.71 11.22
N THR A 135 -1.82 -2.66 11.73
CA THR A 135 -1.30 -1.51 12.50
C THR A 135 -0.95 -0.30 11.63
N GLY A 136 -0.86 -0.48 10.32
CA GLY A 136 -0.54 0.57 9.34
C GLY A 136 0.94 0.82 9.14
N PHE A 137 1.81 -0.14 9.49
CA PHE A 137 3.23 -0.15 9.12
C PHE A 137 3.46 -0.75 7.72
N GLY A 138 2.43 -1.35 7.11
CA GLY A 138 2.44 -1.93 5.76
C GLY A 138 2.54 -0.93 4.60
N CYS A 139 2.16 -1.35 3.39
CA CYS A 139 2.52 -0.65 2.14
C CYS A 139 2.09 0.83 2.05
N MET A 140 0.92 1.21 2.60
CA MET A 140 0.39 2.59 2.52
C MET A 140 0.89 3.57 3.60
N SER A 141 2.02 3.27 4.24
CA SER A 141 2.62 4.12 5.28
C SER A 141 3.77 4.98 4.75
N GLY A 142 4.00 6.14 5.36
CA GLY A 142 5.18 6.97 5.08
C GLY A 142 5.11 7.74 3.76
N PRO A 143 6.24 8.34 3.34
CA PRO A 143 6.26 9.28 2.21
C PRO A 143 5.73 8.75 0.87
N LEU A 144 6.02 7.48 0.51
CA LEU A 144 5.54 6.89 -0.74
C LEU A 144 4.05 6.51 -0.68
N GLY A 145 3.50 6.37 0.53
CA GLY A 145 2.05 6.26 0.78
C GLY A 145 1.35 7.63 0.92
N LEU A 146 2.03 8.72 0.57
CA LEU A 146 1.56 10.11 0.72
C LEU A 146 1.25 10.51 2.18
N ARG A 147 1.87 9.85 3.16
CA ARG A 147 1.74 10.15 4.60
C ARG A 147 3.06 10.69 5.13
N ILE A 148 3.17 12.02 5.15
CA ILE A 148 4.41 12.69 5.56
C ILE A 148 4.47 12.85 7.07
N TRP A 149 3.45 13.45 7.68
CA TRP A 149 3.42 13.69 9.12
C TRP A 149 1.99 13.59 9.68
N PRO A 150 1.67 12.60 10.53
CA PRO A 150 2.52 11.47 10.92
C PRO A 150 2.62 10.40 9.80
N PRO A 151 3.73 9.65 9.70
CA PRO A 151 3.92 8.64 8.65
C PRO A 151 3.09 7.37 8.86
N PHE A 152 2.69 7.09 10.11
CA PHE A 152 1.86 5.96 10.49
C PHE A 152 0.60 6.47 11.16
N THR A 153 -0.57 6.17 10.59
CA THR A 153 -1.85 6.72 11.07
C THR A 153 -2.89 5.67 11.42
N ALA A 154 -2.83 4.46 10.83
CA ALA A 154 -3.91 3.48 10.98
C ALA A 154 -4.13 3.07 12.44
N GLY A 155 -3.09 2.56 13.12
CA GLY A 155 -3.19 2.19 14.53
C GLY A 155 -3.62 3.34 15.45
N LEU A 156 -3.17 4.57 15.18
CA LEU A 156 -3.57 5.77 15.95
C LEU A 156 -5.06 6.09 15.80
N HIS A 157 -5.62 5.88 14.60
CA HIS A 157 -7.05 6.10 14.36
C HIS A 157 -7.90 4.94 14.86
N PHE A 158 -7.46 3.70 14.64
CA PHE A 158 -8.21 2.50 15.03
C PHE A 158 -8.29 2.31 16.54
N LEU A 159 -7.28 2.75 17.31
CA LEU A 159 -7.31 2.72 18.78
C LEU A 159 -7.99 3.94 19.42
N ARG A 160 -8.51 4.89 18.62
CA ARG A 160 -9.09 6.13 19.14
C ARG A 160 -10.61 6.17 18.95
N PRO A 161 -11.39 6.17 20.05
CA PRO A 161 -12.83 6.39 19.98
C PRO A 161 -13.18 7.73 19.32
N GLY A 162 -14.32 7.79 18.65
CA GLY A 162 -14.83 8.98 17.96
C GLY A 162 -14.25 9.22 16.56
N THR A 163 -13.27 8.44 16.13
CA THR A 163 -12.74 8.51 14.75
C THR A 163 -13.71 7.89 13.74
N ILE A 164 -13.62 8.30 12.47
CA ILE A 164 -14.53 7.84 11.40
C ILE A 164 -14.25 6.37 11.07
N LYS A 165 -15.30 5.54 11.00
CA LYS A 165 -15.25 4.13 10.56
C LYS A 165 -16.19 3.86 9.40
N LEU A 166 -15.99 2.72 8.74
CA LEU A 166 -16.89 2.21 7.70
C LEU A 166 -17.59 0.94 8.17
N ALA A 167 -18.75 1.07 8.82
CA ALA A 167 -19.53 -0.08 9.28
C ALA A 167 -19.88 -1.02 8.12
N ALA A 168 -19.85 -2.34 8.35
CA ALA A 168 -20.30 -3.33 7.36
C ALA A 168 -21.78 -3.13 7.02
N PHE A 169 -22.59 -2.94 8.06
CA PHE A 169 -24.03 -2.73 7.96
C PHE A 169 -24.41 -1.42 8.67
N PRO A 170 -24.54 -0.31 7.92
CA PRO A 170 -24.96 0.97 8.49
C PRO A 170 -26.35 0.90 9.12
N GLY A 171 -26.53 1.49 10.31
CA GLY A 171 -27.84 1.59 10.99
C GLY A 171 -28.20 0.42 11.92
N VAL A 172 -27.42 -0.65 11.96
CA VAL A 172 -27.61 -1.77 12.91
C VAL A 172 -27.22 -1.32 14.33
N PRO A 173 -27.95 -1.72 15.39
CA PRO A 173 -27.60 -1.36 16.76
C PRO A 173 -26.17 -1.78 17.12
N VAL A 174 -25.53 -0.98 17.98
CA VAL A 174 -24.16 -1.18 18.50
C VAL A 174 -23.02 -0.92 17.47
N LEU A 175 -23.02 -1.58 16.31
CA LEU A 175 -21.88 -1.54 15.37
C LEU A 175 -22.11 -0.66 14.13
N GLY A 176 -23.36 -0.29 13.81
CA GLY A 176 -23.72 0.43 12.58
C GLY A 176 -23.45 1.94 12.56
N GLY A 177 -22.78 2.48 13.58
CA GLY A 177 -22.45 3.91 13.70
C GLY A 177 -21.37 4.40 12.73
N ARG A 178 -21.27 5.72 12.55
CA ARG A 178 -20.26 6.38 11.68
C ARG A 178 -18.91 6.59 12.36
N THR A 179 -18.87 6.52 13.68
CA THR A 179 -17.67 6.73 14.50
C THR A 179 -17.35 5.49 15.32
N ARG A 180 -16.05 5.28 15.62
CA ARG A 180 -15.58 4.17 16.45
C ARG A 180 -16.04 4.35 17.89
N THR A 181 -16.73 3.34 18.40
CA THR A 181 -17.13 3.22 19.79
C THR A 181 -15.99 2.62 20.62
N LEU A 182 -16.14 2.58 21.94
CA LEU A 182 -15.21 1.83 22.80
C LEU A 182 -15.17 0.35 22.43
N LEU A 183 -16.32 -0.25 22.07
CA LEU A 183 -16.37 -1.65 21.65
C LEU A 183 -15.50 -1.90 20.41
N ASP A 184 -15.60 -1.05 19.38
CA ASP A 184 -14.78 -1.19 18.16
C ASP A 184 -13.28 -1.14 18.49
N VAL A 185 -12.90 -0.19 19.36
CA VAL A 185 -11.51 -0.02 19.80
C VAL A 185 -11.02 -1.21 20.63
N THR A 186 -11.86 -1.74 21.53
CA THR A 186 -11.52 -2.92 22.34
C THR A 186 -11.38 -4.17 21.49
N LEU A 187 -12.26 -4.39 20.50
CA LEU A 187 -12.15 -5.50 19.55
C LEU A 187 -10.83 -5.42 18.77
N TYR A 188 -10.49 -4.22 18.28
CA TYR A 188 -9.24 -4.00 17.59
C TYR A 188 -8.02 -4.24 18.49
N ALA A 189 -8.01 -3.71 19.71
CA ALA A 189 -6.93 -3.93 20.67
C ALA A 189 -6.78 -5.42 21.03
N ALA A 190 -7.89 -6.14 21.19
CA ALA A 190 -7.88 -7.59 21.44
C ALA A 190 -7.31 -8.36 20.25
N LEU A 191 -7.60 -7.95 19.01
CA LEU A 191 -7.01 -8.53 17.81
C LEU A 191 -5.48 -8.36 17.80
N LEU A 192 -4.99 -7.14 18.07
CA LEU A 192 -3.55 -6.86 18.15
C LEU A 192 -2.88 -7.70 19.24
N GLY A 193 -3.49 -7.76 20.43
CA GLY A 193 -3.02 -8.59 21.53
C GLY A 193 -2.99 -10.07 21.17
N SER A 194 -3.97 -10.57 20.41
CA SER A 194 -4.05 -11.96 19.98
C SER A 194 -2.97 -12.31 18.95
N LEU A 195 -2.72 -11.43 17.98
CA LEU A 195 -1.63 -11.58 17.01
C LEU A 195 -0.25 -11.61 17.71
N LEU A 196 0.00 -10.64 18.60
CA LEU A 196 1.24 -10.59 19.39
C LEU A 196 1.40 -11.84 20.26
N ARG A 197 0.32 -12.26 20.93
CA ARG A 197 0.31 -13.48 21.76
C ARG A 197 0.70 -14.70 20.93
N ALA A 198 0.16 -14.87 19.73
CA ALA A 198 0.48 -16.00 18.85
C ALA A 198 1.94 -15.97 18.39
N LEU A 199 2.49 -14.79 18.08
CA LEU A 199 3.86 -14.61 17.62
C LEU A 199 4.92 -15.00 18.66
N VAL A 200 4.66 -14.78 19.95
CA VAL A 200 5.59 -15.11 21.03
C VAL A 200 5.53 -16.57 21.49
N GLN A 201 4.61 -17.38 20.95
CA GLN A 201 4.54 -18.79 21.33
C GLN A 201 5.68 -19.60 20.73
N PRO A 202 6.15 -20.64 21.44
CA PRO A 202 7.08 -21.63 20.89
C PRO A 202 6.56 -22.27 19.60
N GLU A 203 5.27 -22.64 19.59
CA GLU A 203 4.59 -23.24 18.46
C GLU A 203 3.21 -22.60 18.24
N VAL A 204 2.80 -22.54 16.97
CA VAL A 204 1.51 -21.95 16.60
C VAL A 204 0.42 -23.03 16.68
N ALA A 205 -0.16 -23.18 17.86
CA ALA A 205 -1.29 -24.07 18.10
C ALA A 205 -2.66 -23.43 17.74
N PRO A 206 -3.71 -24.24 17.48
CA PRO A 206 -5.06 -23.77 17.18
C PRO A 206 -5.62 -22.76 18.20
N MET A 207 -5.37 -22.96 19.49
CA MET A 207 -5.82 -22.06 20.57
C MET A 207 -5.26 -20.63 20.45
N HIS A 208 -4.15 -20.45 19.73
CA HIS A 208 -3.56 -19.13 19.45
C HIS A 208 -4.22 -18.47 18.23
N LEU A 209 -4.72 -19.27 17.29
CA LEU A 209 -5.30 -18.81 16.03
C LEU A 209 -6.80 -18.52 16.13
N VAL A 210 -7.54 -19.30 16.92
CA VAL A 210 -8.99 -19.14 17.10
C VAL A 210 -9.36 -17.70 17.48
N PRO A 211 -8.71 -17.04 18.48
CA PRO A 211 -9.01 -15.64 18.79
C PRO A 211 -8.85 -14.71 17.58
N ILE A 212 -7.80 -14.89 16.78
CA ILE A 212 -7.53 -14.05 15.60
C ILE A 212 -8.62 -14.26 14.54
N VAL A 213 -8.94 -15.53 14.26
CA VAL A 213 -9.95 -15.94 13.26
C VAL A 213 -11.34 -15.45 13.62
N VAL A 214 -11.65 -15.31 14.91
CA VAL A 214 -12.93 -14.77 15.39
C VAL A 214 -12.90 -13.23 15.45
N LEU A 215 -11.85 -12.65 16.02
CA LEU A 215 -11.78 -11.21 16.27
C LEU A 215 -11.69 -10.38 15.00
N LEU A 216 -10.97 -10.83 13.96
CA LEU A 216 -10.82 -10.03 12.74
C LEU A 216 -12.16 -9.85 12.00
N PRO A 217 -12.99 -10.89 11.76
CA PRO A 217 -14.34 -10.70 11.24
C PRO A 217 -15.21 -9.81 12.12
N LEU A 218 -15.16 -9.96 13.45
CA LEU A 218 -15.90 -9.09 14.37
C LEU A 218 -15.48 -7.61 14.23
N CYS A 219 -14.18 -7.35 14.10
CA CYS A 219 -13.66 -6.02 13.77
C CYS A 219 -14.23 -5.55 12.42
N GLY A 220 -14.27 -6.41 11.40
CA GLY A 220 -14.80 -6.09 10.07
C GLY A 220 -16.29 -5.77 10.04
N LEU A 221 -17.09 -6.40 10.90
CA LEU A 221 -18.51 -6.06 11.07
C LEU A 221 -18.68 -4.63 11.58
N GLY A 222 -17.87 -4.22 12.55
CA GLY A 222 -17.86 -2.86 13.10
C GLY A 222 -17.21 -1.84 12.17
N ASP A 223 -16.13 -2.22 11.50
CA ASP A 223 -15.29 -1.36 10.67
C ASP A 223 -14.56 -2.16 9.57
N ARG A 224 -15.09 -2.10 8.35
CA ARG A 224 -14.51 -2.74 7.17
C ARG A 224 -13.09 -2.28 6.87
N THR A 225 -12.70 -1.09 7.31
CA THR A 225 -11.34 -0.60 7.06
C THR A 225 -10.29 -1.42 7.81
N ILE A 226 -10.60 -1.96 8.99
CA ILE A 226 -9.69 -2.85 9.74
C ILE A 226 -9.56 -4.19 9.00
N PHE A 227 -10.69 -4.72 8.52
CA PHE A 227 -10.73 -5.98 7.76
C PHE A 227 -9.90 -5.92 6.48
N LEU A 228 -10.04 -4.82 5.71
CA LEU A 228 -9.24 -4.57 4.52
C LEU A 228 -7.77 -4.31 4.86
N ALA A 229 -7.49 -3.54 5.93
CA ALA A 229 -6.12 -3.27 6.37
C ALA A 229 -5.39 -4.55 6.80
N ALA A 230 -6.09 -5.55 7.33
CA ALA A 230 -5.48 -6.84 7.67
C ALA A 230 -5.17 -7.73 6.44
N ARG A 231 -5.46 -7.24 5.21
CA ARG A 231 -5.26 -7.97 3.94
C ARG A 231 -5.92 -9.34 3.99
N VAL A 232 -7.22 -9.34 4.25
CA VAL A 232 -7.99 -10.55 4.54
C VAL A 232 -7.84 -11.63 3.46
N GLU A 233 -7.74 -11.21 2.20
CA GLU A 233 -7.61 -12.05 1.03
C GLU A 233 -6.28 -12.82 1.00
N HIS A 234 -5.28 -12.37 1.76
CA HIS A 234 -3.95 -12.98 1.81
C HIS A 234 -3.60 -13.45 3.21
N HIS A 235 -3.20 -12.54 4.12
CA HIS A 235 -2.66 -12.96 5.40
C HIS A 235 -3.68 -13.67 6.27
N PHE A 236 -4.91 -13.16 6.33
CA PHE A 236 -5.97 -13.82 7.09
C PHE A 236 -6.37 -15.16 6.46
N ALA A 237 -6.52 -15.23 5.14
CA ALA A 237 -6.81 -16.48 4.44
C ALA A 237 -5.77 -17.57 4.77
N MET A 238 -4.48 -17.21 4.84
CA MET A 238 -3.42 -18.13 5.26
C MET A 238 -3.57 -18.57 6.72
N ILE A 239 -3.93 -17.65 7.63
CA ILE A 239 -4.20 -17.96 9.04
C ILE A 239 -5.39 -18.92 9.20
N VAL A 240 -6.44 -18.74 8.39
CA VAL A 240 -7.59 -19.66 8.33
C VAL A 240 -7.15 -21.04 7.86
N CYS A 241 -6.28 -21.13 6.84
CA CYS A 241 -5.70 -22.39 6.41
C CYS A 241 -4.92 -23.09 7.53
N PHE A 242 -4.12 -22.36 8.31
CA PHE A 242 -3.37 -22.93 9.45
C PHE A 242 -4.29 -23.54 10.50
N LEU A 243 -5.47 -22.97 10.72
CA LEU A 243 -6.40 -23.43 11.75
C LEU A 243 -7.24 -24.63 11.30
N PHE A 244 -7.76 -24.62 10.07
CA PHE A 244 -8.81 -25.57 9.66
C PHE A 244 -8.34 -26.67 8.71
N ALA A 245 -7.24 -26.49 7.99
CA ALA A 245 -6.80 -27.48 7.01
C ALA A 245 -5.86 -28.51 7.64
N GLY A 246 -6.19 -29.81 7.48
CA GLY A 246 -5.30 -30.89 7.94
C GLY A 246 -3.92 -30.82 7.30
N ASN A 247 -3.85 -30.54 5.99
CA ASN A 247 -2.62 -30.14 5.31
C ASN A 247 -2.67 -28.65 4.97
N TRP A 248 -2.33 -27.82 5.96
CA TRP A 248 -2.34 -26.37 5.81
C TRP A 248 -1.36 -25.86 4.76
N ILE A 249 -0.24 -26.55 4.47
CA ILE A 249 0.70 -26.15 3.41
C ILE A 249 0.00 -26.22 2.05
N ALA A 250 -0.69 -27.33 1.76
CA ALA A 250 -1.43 -27.48 0.52
C ALA A 250 -2.53 -26.42 0.40
N ALA A 251 -3.25 -26.12 1.48
CA ALA A 251 -4.25 -25.06 1.50
C ALA A 251 -3.64 -23.66 1.25
N CYS A 252 -2.50 -23.36 1.86
CA CYS A 252 -1.77 -22.11 1.63
C CYS A 252 -1.28 -21.97 0.18
N LYS A 253 -0.86 -23.07 -0.46
CA LYS A 253 -0.52 -23.07 -1.90
C LYS A 253 -1.72 -22.69 -2.76
N TRP A 254 -2.92 -23.15 -2.42
CA TRP A 254 -4.15 -22.74 -3.11
C TRP A 254 -4.46 -21.25 -2.94
N VAL A 255 -4.29 -20.70 -1.72
CA VAL A 255 -4.45 -19.25 -1.48
C VAL A 255 -3.46 -18.47 -2.34
N GLN A 256 -2.17 -18.85 -2.34
CA GLN A 256 -1.14 -18.15 -3.12
C GLN A 256 -1.40 -18.24 -4.63
N LEU A 257 -1.81 -19.41 -5.13
CA LEU A 257 -2.22 -19.61 -6.51
C LEU A 257 -3.40 -18.72 -6.88
N ALA A 258 -4.43 -18.67 -6.04
CA ALA A 258 -5.62 -17.84 -6.28
C ALA A 258 -5.25 -16.35 -6.35
N ILE A 259 -4.48 -15.83 -5.40
CA ILE A 259 -4.08 -14.42 -5.37
C ILE A 259 -3.38 -14.04 -6.67
N TRP A 260 -2.42 -14.85 -7.12
CA TRP A 260 -1.67 -14.55 -8.32
C TRP A 260 -2.48 -14.71 -9.59
N PHE A 261 -3.25 -15.80 -9.70
CA PHE A 261 -4.10 -16.01 -10.86
C PHE A 261 -5.10 -14.86 -11.03
N TRP A 262 -5.77 -14.45 -9.94
CA TRP A 262 -6.72 -13.34 -9.99
C TRP A 262 -6.07 -11.96 -10.11
N ALA A 263 -4.84 -11.78 -9.63
CA ALA A 263 -4.04 -10.60 -9.94
C ALA A 263 -3.74 -10.51 -11.45
N GLY A 264 -3.49 -11.65 -12.12
CA GLY A 264 -3.36 -11.71 -13.58
C GLY A 264 -4.67 -11.35 -14.27
N VAL A 265 -5.81 -11.87 -13.77
CA VAL A 265 -7.15 -11.54 -14.31
C VAL A 265 -7.44 -10.05 -14.21
N SER A 266 -7.06 -9.38 -13.12
CA SER A 266 -7.28 -7.93 -12.97
C SER A 266 -6.51 -7.09 -14.01
N LYS A 267 -5.53 -7.69 -14.70
CA LYS A 267 -4.69 -7.06 -15.73
C LYS A 267 -5.20 -7.32 -17.15
N LEU A 268 -6.27 -8.10 -17.31
CA LEU A 268 -6.98 -8.31 -18.58
C LEU A 268 -7.88 -7.12 -18.93
N THR A 269 -7.35 -5.90 -18.80
CA THR A 269 -8.07 -4.66 -19.08
C THR A 269 -7.20 -3.69 -19.86
N VAL A 270 -7.85 -2.79 -20.61
CA VAL A 270 -7.16 -1.71 -21.34
C VAL A 270 -6.43 -0.77 -20.36
N ALA A 271 -6.93 -0.65 -19.12
CA ALA A 271 -6.36 0.20 -18.09
C ALA A 271 -4.93 -0.22 -17.71
N PHE A 272 -4.60 -1.52 -17.75
CA PHE A 272 -3.27 -1.99 -17.32
C PHE A 272 -2.13 -1.45 -18.20
N ALA A 273 -2.40 -1.22 -19.49
CA ALA A 273 -1.43 -0.58 -20.38
C ALA A 273 -1.06 0.85 -19.96
N TYR A 274 -1.94 1.55 -19.24
CA TYR A 274 -1.67 2.89 -18.68
C TYR A 274 -0.90 2.83 -17.35
N VAL A 275 -0.98 1.71 -16.62
CA VAL A 275 -0.32 1.54 -15.32
C VAL A 275 1.20 1.41 -15.50
N VAL A 276 1.65 0.60 -16.45
CA VAL A 276 3.08 0.29 -16.65
C VAL A 276 3.94 1.53 -16.92
N PRO A 277 3.56 2.46 -17.81
CA PRO A 277 4.31 3.70 -18.03
C PRO A 277 4.48 4.54 -16.76
N ILE A 278 3.40 4.67 -15.97
CA ILE A 278 3.36 5.49 -14.76
C ILE A 278 4.19 4.84 -13.65
N MET A 279 4.05 3.52 -13.46
CA MET A 279 4.91 2.76 -12.54
C MET A 279 6.39 2.92 -12.92
N THR A 280 6.70 2.82 -14.21
CA THR A 280 8.09 2.92 -14.70
C THR A 280 8.64 4.34 -14.56
N ALA A 281 7.81 5.37 -14.71
CA ALA A 281 8.19 6.75 -14.42
C ALA A 281 8.51 6.98 -12.93
N ASN A 282 7.87 6.22 -12.03
CA ASN A 282 8.12 6.26 -10.58
C ASN A 282 9.41 5.56 -10.15
N ASN A 283 10.02 4.77 -11.02
CA ASN A 283 11.21 4.03 -10.69
C ASN A 283 12.39 4.97 -10.36
N PRO A 284 12.90 5.00 -9.13
CA PRO A 284 14.02 5.87 -8.75
C PRO A 284 15.35 5.45 -9.40
N LEU A 285 15.46 4.19 -9.84
CA LEU A 285 16.65 3.68 -10.51
C LEU A 285 16.67 4.09 -11.98
N LEU A 286 15.50 4.27 -12.60
CA LEU A 286 15.39 4.73 -13.98
C LEU A 286 15.46 6.26 -14.07
N LYS A 287 16.66 6.82 -14.30
CA LYS A 287 16.86 8.28 -14.43
C LYS A 287 16.74 8.82 -15.86
N SER A 288 16.66 7.94 -16.87
CA SER A 288 16.65 8.36 -18.28
C SER A 288 15.29 8.89 -18.71
N GLN A 289 15.20 10.21 -18.95
CA GLN A 289 14.00 10.83 -19.51
C GLN A 289 13.65 10.28 -20.89
N ALA A 290 14.66 9.99 -21.73
CA ALA A 290 14.45 9.44 -23.06
C ALA A 290 13.74 8.08 -23.00
N LEU A 291 14.12 7.22 -22.05
CA LEU A 291 13.47 5.92 -21.88
C LEU A 291 12.04 6.08 -21.34
N ARG A 292 11.81 6.98 -20.38
CA ARG A 292 10.46 7.28 -19.87
C ARG A 292 9.54 7.77 -20.99
N ARG A 293 10.01 8.69 -21.84
CA ARG A 293 9.25 9.23 -22.98
C ARG A 293 8.85 8.15 -24.00
N ARG A 294 9.68 7.12 -24.21
CA ARG A 294 9.36 5.98 -25.11
C ARG A 294 8.18 5.12 -24.64
N LEU A 295 7.74 5.26 -23.39
CA LEU A 295 6.56 4.57 -22.87
C LEU A 295 5.24 5.22 -23.35
N PHE A 296 5.33 6.38 -24.00
CA PHE A 296 4.20 7.15 -24.52
C PHE A 296 4.24 7.25 -26.04
N VAL A 297 3.08 7.43 -26.67
CA VAL A 297 2.95 7.51 -28.13
C VAL A 297 3.76 8.67 -28.68
N SER A 298 3.58 9.87 -28.12
CA SER A 298 4.31 11.07 -28.55
C SER A 298 4.41 12.06 -27.39
N TYR A 299 5.48 12.02 -26.62
CA TYR A 299 5.69 13.03 -25.58
C TYR A 299 6.10 14.38 -26.22
N PRO A 300 5.51 15.52 -25.82
CA PRO A 300 4.59 15.73 -24.70
C PRO A 300 3.08 15.75 -25.06
N ASP A 301 2.72 15.60 -26.34
CA ASP A 301 1.38 15.86 -26.86
C ASP A 301 0.38 14.70 -26.68
N ASP A 302 0.87 13.46 -26.71
CA ASP A 302 0.08 12.24 -26.57
C ASP A 302 0.71 11.28 -25.55
N LEU A 303 0.14 11.28 -24.35
CA LEU A 303 0.53 10.45 -23.21
C LEU A 303 -0.23 9.12 -23.14
N ARG A 304 -0.84 8.67 -24.24
CA ARG A 304 -1.35 7.29 -24.32
C ARG A 304 -0.18 6.30 -24.34
N PRO A 305 -0.38 5.06 -23.84
CA PRO A 305 0.68 4.06 -23.79
C PRO A 305 1.16 3.69 -25.19
N SER A 306 2.46 3.71 -25.38
CA SER A 306 3.12 3.29 -26.62
C SER A 306 2.99 1.78 -26.84
N LEU A 307 3.43 1.30 -28.01
CA LEU A 307 3.52 -0.14 -28.26
C LEU A 307 4.43 -0.83 -27.23
N LEU A 308 5.56 -0.21 -26.87
CA LEU A 308 6.47 -0.72 -25.83
C LEU A 308 5.74 -0.90 -24.50
N ALA A 309 5.00 0.11 -24.05
CA ALA A 309 4.23 0.05 -22.81
C ALA A 309 3.16 -1.04 -22.82
N LYS A 310 2.42 -1.16 -23.93
CA LYS A 310 1.41 -2.20 -24.12
C LYS A 310 2.04 -3.59 -24.08
N THR A 311 3.16 -3.79 -24.78
CA THR A 311 3.88 -5.07 -24.78
C THR A 311 4.38 -5.42 -23.38
N MET A 312 4.94 -4.46 -22.64
CA MET A 312 5.36 -4.67 -21.25
C MET A 312 4.18 -5.03 -20.34
N ALA A 313 3.02 -4.38 -20.53
CA ALA A 313 1.80 -4.71 -19.79
C ALA A 313 1.29 -6.13 -20.10
N HIS A 314 1.25 -6.52 -21.38
CA HIS A 314 0.89 -7.89 -21.75
C HIS A 314 1.88 -8.92 -21.23
N ALA A 315 3.19 -8.64 -21.29
CA ALA A 315 4.22 -9.52 -20.74
C ALA A 315 4.07 -9.69 -19.22
N GLY A 316 3.85 -8.59 -18.48
CA GLY A 316 3.59 -8.65 -17.03
C GLY A 316 2.34 -9.46 -16.71
N GLY A 317 1.23 -9.22 -17.43
CA GLY A 317 0.00 -10.00 -17.27
C GLY A 317 0.19 -11.48 -17.59
N PHE A 318 0.91 -11.82 -18.66
CA PHE A 318 1.25 -13.19 -19.00
C PHE A 318 2.08 -13.88 -17.91
N LEU A 319 3.11 -13.21 -17.39
CA LEU A 319 3.97 -13.76 -16.34
C LEU A 319 3.20 -14.08 -15.05
N GLU A 320 2.18 -13.27 -14.70
CA GLU A 320 1.33 -13.54 -13.54
C GLU A 320 0.47 -14.80 -13.67
N PHE A 321 0.17 -15.24 -14.90
CA PHE A 321 -0.47 -16.54 -15.14
C PHE A 321 0.57 -17.67 -15.28
N ALA A 322 1.62 -17.43 -16.07
CA ALA A 322 2.60 -18.45 -16.42
C ALA A 322 3.39 -18.95 -15.21
N ALA A 323 3.85 -18.02 -14.36
CA ALA A 323 4.68 -18.36 -13.21
C ALA A 323 3.98 -19.27 -12.18
N PRO A 324 2.77 -18.96 -11.67
CA PRO A 324 2.12 -19.83 -10.69
C PRO A 324 1.66 -21.16 -11.30
N LEU A 325 1.26 -21.19 -12.58
CA LEU A 325 0.91 -22.44 -13.26
C LEU A 325 2.14 -23.33 -13.45
N THR A 326 3.30 -22.75 -13.74
CA THR A 326 4.57 -23.47 -13.80
C THR A 326 4.91 -24.07 -12.43
N LEU A 327 4.83 -23.28 -11.35
CA LEU A 327 5.08 -23.77 -9.99
C LEU A 327 4.05 -24.81 -9.51
N LEU A 328 2.84 -24.82 -10.07
CA LEU A 328 1.80 -25.80 -9.75
C LEU A 328 2.01 -27.14 -10.47
N PHE A 329 2.30 -27.10 -11.78
CA PHE A 329 2.33 -28.29 -12.63
C PHE A 329 3.73 -28.89 -12.82
N VAL A 330 4.79 -28.10 -12.64
CA VAL A 330 6.17 -28.60 -12.72
C VAL A 330 6.56 -29.17 -11.35
N THR A 331 6.41 -30.49 -11.21
CA THR A 331 6.63 -31.20 -9.93
C THR A 331 8.02 -31.82 -9.79
N ARG A 332 8.83 -31.79 -10.85
CA ARG A 332 10.21 -32.33 -10.85
C ARG A 332 11.20 -31.20 -10.89
N ASP A 333 12.31 -31.36 -10.19
CA ASP A 333 13.44 -30.45 -10.28
C ASP A 333 13.99 -30.42 -11.71
N GLY A 334 14.26 -29.21 -12.20
CA GLY A 334 14.75 -29.04 -13.55
C GLY A 334 14.65 -27.60 -14.06
N PRO A 335 15.08 -27.35 -15.30
CA PRO A 335 15.18 -26.00 -15.87
C PRO A 335 13.86 -25.22 -15.85
N LEU A 336 12.72 -25.89 -16.07
CA LEU A 336 11.41 -25.24 -16.07
C LEU A 336 11.00 -24.72 -14.69
N LEU A 337 11.31 -25.47 -13.62
CA LEU A 337 11.04 -25.03 -12.25
C LEU A 337 11.88 -23.79 -11.91
N TYR A 338 13.18 -23.83 -12.23
CA TYR A 338 14.09 -22.69 -12.00
C TYR A 338 13.71 -21.47 -12.83
N LEU A 339 13.28 -21.66 -14.08
CA LEU A 339 12.78 -20.58 -14.92
C LEU A 339 11.51 -19.96 -14.33
N GLY A 340 10.58 -20.77 -13.82
CA GLY A 340 9.41 -20.31 -13.09
C GLY A 340 9.79 -19.46 -11.89
N MET A 341 10.65 -19.97 -11.00
CA MET A 341 11.15 -19.25 -9.83
C MET A 341 11.89 -17.96 -10.19
N PHE A 342 12.71 -17.97 -11.24
CA PHE A 342 13.40 -16.79 -11.74
C PHE A 342 12.41 -15.71 -12.16
N TRP A 343 11.40 -16.05 -12.97
CA TRP A 343 10.43 -15.07 -13.44
C TRP A 343 9.53 -14.53 -12.32
N VAL A 344 9.23 -15.36 -11.33
CA VAL A 344 8.62 -14.90 -10.08
C VAL A 344 9.46 -13.80 -9.44
N LEU A 345 10.74 -14.08 -9.20
CA LEU A 345 11.63 -13.13 -8.54
C LEU A 345 11.87 -11.89 -9.39
N ALA A 346 11.99 -12.04 -10.71
CA ALA A 346 12.16 -10.93 -11.64
C ALA A 346 10.93 -10.02 -11.67
N LEU A 347 9.72 -10.58 -11.69
CA LEU A 347 8.48 -9.80 -11.64
C LEU A 347 8.36 -9.03 -10.31
N HIS A 348 8.62 -9.67 -9.17
CA HIS A 348 8.57 -9.02 -7.86
C HIS A 348 9.69 -7.98 -7.72
N GLY A 349 10.88 -8.26 -8.25
CA GLY A 349 11.99 -7.32 -8.32
C GLY A 349 11.65 -6.11 -9.18
N PHE A 350 10.97 -6.30 -10.31
CA PHE A 350 10.44 -5.21 -11.12
C PHE A 350 9.44 -4.37 -10.32
N ILE A 351 8.41 -4.98 -9.71
CA ILE A 351 7.42 -4.24 -8.90
C ILE A 351 8.09 -3.47 -7.77
N LEU A 352 9.01 -4.10 -7.04
CA LEU A 352 9.76 -3.47 -5.94
C LEU A 352 10.61 -2.30 -6.44
N SER A 353 11.29 -2.45 -7.58
CA SER A 353 12.13 -1.39 -8.15
C SER A 353 11.32 -0.17 -8.60
N ASN A 354 10.05 -0.34 -8.94
CA ASN A 354 9.16 0.76 -9.30
C ASN A 354 8.54 1.47 -8.08
N LEU A 355 8.87 1.01 -6.86
CA LEU A 355 8.46 1.54 -5.55
C LEU A 355 7.09 2.22 -5.62
N PRO A 356 6.02 1.43 -5.83
CA PRO A 356 4.78 1.96 -6.32
C PRO A 356 4.20 2.94 -5.29
N ILE A 357 4.23 4.20 -5.66
CA ILE A 357 3.53 5.25 -4.95
C ILE A 357 2.05 4.92 -5.08
N ALA A 358 1.38 4.82 -3.94
CA ALA A 358 0.00 4.38 -3.83
C ALA A 358 -0.32 3.02 -4.49
N ALA A 359 0.55 2.00 -4.35
CA ALA A 359 0.11 0.62 -4.53
C ALA A 359 -0.87 0.24 -3.41
N VAL A 360 -2.05 -0.22 -3.83
CA VAL A 360 -3.10 -0.82 -2.99
C VAL A 360 -2.71 -2.26 -2.63
#